data_AF-A0A2D4HGL0-F1
#
_entry.id   AF-A0A2D4HGL0-F1
#
_cell.length_a   1.000
_cell.length_b   1.000
_cell.length_c   1.000
_cell.angle_alpha   90.00
_cell.angle_beta   90.00
_cell.angle_gamma   90.00
#
_symmetry.space_group_name_H-M   'P 1'
#
loop_
_entity.id
_entity.type
_entity.pdbx_description
1 polymer ?
#
loop_
_entity_poly.entity_id
_entity_poly.type
_entity_poly.pdbx_seq_one_letter_code
_entity_poly.pdbx_strand_id
1 'polypeptide(L)'
;YMGSKSNLSYCLQTTSTRFLMLSKYEDNYMEALEGFARAAGLDPAWLEPQQRKQQLMDFLERLTGFLENKGKVKGKKLQNMLGSLRSSHLGPYGDGHYQGPSGQKVELQRRPLSALQPGVNTGTVILGKVLFSLTTEEKVPFTFGLVDSIE
;
A
#
# COMPACT_ATOMS: atom_id res chain seq x y z
N TYR A 1 23.16 40.08 7.52
CA TYR A 1 23.42 38.71 7.04
C TYR A 1 22.87 37.66 8.00
N MET A 2 21.54 37.58 8.21
CA MET A 2 20.90 36.51 9.01
C MET A 2 19.69 35.85 8.33
N GLY A 3 19.31 36.27 7.12
CA GLY A 3 18.14 35.74 6.40
C GLY A 3 18.42 34.60 5.41
N SER A 4 19.69 34.24 5.16
CA SER A 4 20.03 33.23 4.13
C SER A 4 20.12 31.81 4.70
N LYS A 5 20.67 31.62 5.91
CA LYS A 5 20.81 30.29 6.53
C LYS A 5 19.46 29.67 6.94
N SER A 6 18.54 30.49 7.46
CA SER A 6 17.19 30.06 7.85
C SER A 6 16.35 29.62 6.65
N ASN A 7 16.40 30.38 5.55
CA ASN A 7 15.71 30.03 4.31
C ASN A 7 16.30 28.80 3.63
N LEU A 8 17.63 28.61 3.66
CA LEU A 8 18.26 27.42 3.10
C LEU A 8 17.91 26.16 3.91
N SER A 9 17.92 26.26 5.24
CA SER A 9 17.51 25.16 6.14
C SER A 9 16.05 24.78 5.92
N TYR A 10 15.16 25.76 5.82
CA TYR A 10 13.73 25.54 5.57
C TYR A 10 13.46 24.95 4.17
N CYS A 11 14.20 25.40 3.14
CA CYS A 11 14.08 24.89 1.78
C CYS A 11 14.60 23.44 1.67
N LEU A 12 15.70 23.12 2.36
CA LEU A 12 16.22 21.75 2.46
C LEU A 12 15.26 20.83 3.25
N GLN A 13 14.69 21.31 4.35
CA GLN A 13 13.71 20.59 5.16
C GLN A 13 12.42 20.27 4.36
N THR A 14 11.89 21.24 3.61
CA THR A 14 10.68 21.06 2.78
C THR A 14 10.90 20.22 1.51
N THR A 15 12.13 20.16 1.01
CA THR A 15 12.50 19.29 -0.11
C THR A 15 12.67 17.85 0.37
N SER A 16 13.30 17.67 1.53
CA SER A 16 13.48 16.37 2.16
C SER A 16 12.13 15.74 2.51
N THR A 17 11.21 16.43 3.18
CA THR A 17 9.88 15.87 3.51
C THR A 17 9.06 15.48 2.29
N ARG A 18 9.12 16.25 1.20
CA ARG A 18 8.44 15.88 -0.06
C ARG A 18 8.96 14.59 -0.65
N PHE A 19 10.28 14.38 -0.62
CA PHE A 19 10.90 13.13 -1.06
C PHE A 19 10.45 11.95 -0.19
N LEU A 20 10.38 12.12 1.13
CA LEU A 20 9.96 11.04 2.06
C LEU A 20 8.49 10.65 1.87
N MET A 21 7.63 11.63 1.62
CA MET A 21 6.24 11.38 1.28
C MET A 21 6.14 10.63 -0.05
N LEU A 22 6.93 11.02 -1.06
CA LEU A 22 6.98 10.33 -2.35
C LEU A 22 7.40 8.86 -2.20
N SER A 23 8.47 8.55 -1.47
CA SER A 23 8.91 7.18 -1.21
C SER A 23 7.83 6.35 -0.48
N LYS A 24 7.05 6.94 0.43
CA LYS A 24 5.88 6.27 1.04
C LYS A 24 4.80 5.95 0.00
N TYR A 25 4.51 6.88 -0.92
CA TYR A 25 3.52 6.67 -1.98
C TYR A 25 3.97 5.65 -3.04
N GLU A 26 5.28 5.47 -3.20
CA GLU A 26 5.88 4.46 -4.08
C GLU A 26 6.10 3.11 -3.36
N ASP A 27 5.53 2.91 -2.17
CA ASP A 27 5.69 1.72 -1.33
C ASP A 27 7.15 1.40 -0.93
N ASN A 28 8.08 2.35 -1.05
CA ASN A 28 9.45 2.22 -0.56
C ASN A 28 9.56 2.59 0.92
N TYR A 29 8.96 1.75 1.77
CA TYR A 29 8.84 1.99 3.21
C TYR A 29 10.18 2.08 3.95
N MET A 30 11.19 1.32 3.52
CA MET A 30 12.51 1.34 4.15
C MET A 30 13.20 2.70 3.96
N GLU A 31 13.24 3.20 2.72
CA GLU A 31 13.83 4.50 2.41
C GLU A 31 13.09 5.64 3.13
N ALA A 32 11.76 5.57 3.19
CA ALA A 32 10.96 6.53 3.93
C ALA A 32 11.31 6.55 5.43
N LEU A 33 11.40 5.38 6.08
CA LEU A 33 11.76 5.24 7.49
C LEU A 33 13.16 5.77 7.78
N GLU A 34 14.15 5.41 6.96
CA GLU A 34 15.51 5.91 7.09
C GLU A 34 15.56 7.43 6.93
N GLY A 35 14.84 7.96 5.96
CA GLY A 35 14.84 9.38 5.70
C GLY A 35 14.16 10.20 6.79
N PHE A 36 13.07 9.70 7.41
CA PHE A 36 12.52 10.34 8.61
C PHE A 36 13.48 10.26 9.79
N ALA A 37 14.19 9.13 9.96
CA ALA A 37 15.19 9.00 11.01
C ALA A 37 16.36 9.97 10.82
N ARG A 38 16.82 10.16 9.58
CA ARG A 38 17.84 11.16 9.23
C ARG A 38 17.36 12.57 9.53
N ALA A 39 16.15 12.93 9.11
CA ALA A 39 15.58 14.26 9.37
C ALA A 39 15.45 14.55 10.88
N ALA A 40 14.99 13.58 11.66
CA ALA A 40 14.92 13.68 13.12
C ALA A 40 16.30 13.84 13.80
N GLY A 41 17.35 13.25 13.22
CA GLY A 41 18.72 13.40 13.72
C GLY A 41 19.34 14.76 13.37
N LEU A 42 18.96 15.36 12.24
CA LEU A 42 19.44 16.66 11.79
C LEU A 42 18.83 17.82 12.59
N ASP A 43 17.55 17.72 12.96
CA ASP A 43 16.87 18.70 13.79
C ASP A 43 15.98 18.01 14.84
N PRO A 44 16.53 17.74 16.04
CA PRO A 44 15.78 17.07 17.11
C PRO A 44 14.59 17.88 17.66
N ALA A 45 14.56 19.21 17.46
CA ALA A 45 13.45 20.05 17.89
C ALA A 45 12.25 19.97 16.91
N TRP A 46 12.50 19.50 15.68
CA TRP A 46 11.45 19.24 14.71
C TRP A 46 10.80 17.87 14.97
N LEU A 47 9.62 17.90 15.58
CA LEU A 47 8.93 16.68 16.03
C LEU A 47 8.23 15.91 14.89
N GLU A 48 7.91 16.57 13.77
CA GLU A 48 7.12 15.94 12.71
C GLU A 48 7.80 14.71 12.09
N PRO A 49 9.10 14.69 11.75
CA PRO A 49 9.76 13.49 11.25
C PRO A 49 9.71 12.31 12.23
N GLN A 50 9.84 12.58 13.53
CA GLN A 50 9.74 11.54 14.56
C GLN A 50 8.32 10.95 14.61
N GLN A 51 7.30 11.82 14.57
CA GLN A 51 5.89 11.41 14.54
C GLN A 51 5.57 10.61 13.27
N ARG A 52 5.98 11.09 12.10
CA ARG A 52 5.75 10.41 10.81
C ARG A 52 6.43 9.03 10.74
N LYS A 53 7.64 8.92 11.29
CA LYS A 53 8.34 7.63 11.42
C LYS A 53 7.54 6.67 12.29
N GLN A 54 7.12 7.12 13.48
CA GLN A 54 6.37 6.26 14.41
C GLN A 54 5.04 5.82 13.80
N GLN A 55 4.29 6.73 13.19
CA GLN A 55 3.04 6.41 12.50
C GLN A 55 3.22 5.37 11.39
N LEU A 56 4.33 5.47 10.62
CA LEU A 56 4.62 4.50 9.58
C LEU A 56 5.00 3.13 10.18
N MET A 57 5.79 3.10 11.25
CA MET A 57 6.11 1.86 11.98
C MET A 57 4.84 1.18 12.53
N ASP A 58 4.00 1.93 13.23
CA ASP A 58 2.75 1.43 13.81
C ASP A 58 1.80 0.91 12.72
N PHE A 59 1.75 1.59 11.57
CA PHE A 59 0.98 1.14 10.42
C PHE A 59 1.50 -0.20 9.88
N LEU A 60 2.81 -0.33 9.67
CA LEU A 60 3.43 -1.54 9.14
C LEU A 60 3.27 -2.71 10.12
N GLU A 61 3.47 -2.49 11.42
CA GLU A 61 3.27 -3.52 12.45
C GLU A 61 1.83 -4.04 12.47
N ARG A 62 0.84 -3.13 12.39
CA ARG A 62 -0.57 -3.52 12.29
C ARG A 62 -0.85 -4.28 11.00
N LEU A 63 -0.29 -3.83 9.88
CA LEU A 63 -0.48 -4.44 8.57
C LEU A 63 0.07 -5.87 8.56
N THR A 64 1.32 -6.08 8.96
CA THR A 64 1.95 -7.41 9.01
C THR A 64 1.22 -8.32 9.99
N GLY A 65 0.85 -7.81 11.18
CA GLY A 65 0.07 -8.58 12.15
C GLY A 65 -1.29 -9.02 11.60
N PHE A 66 -1.97 -8.19 10.80
CA PHE A 66 -3.21 -8.59 10.13
C PHE A 66 -3.00 -9.58 8.98
N LEU A 67 -1.90 -9.48 8.23
CA LEU A 67 -1.56 -10.44 7.19
C LEU A 67 -1.30 -11.83 7.79
N GLU A 68 -0.48 -11.91 8.85
CA GLU A 68 -0.12 -13.15 9.52
C GLU A 68 -1.33 -13.89 10.12
N ASN A 69 -2.28 -13.14 10.71
CA ASN A 69 -3.47 -13.73 11.33
C ASN A 69 -4.71 -13.75 10.41
N LYS A 70 -4.55 -13.47 9.10
CA LYS A 70 -5.63 -13.39 8.11
C LYS A 70 -6.81 -12.51 8.61
N GLY A 71 -6.50 -11.36 9.21
CA GLY A 71 -7.50 -10.43 9.77
C GLY A 71 -8.30 -11.00 10.94
N LYS A 72 -7.74 -11.98 11.66
CA LYS A 72 -8.41 -12.77 12.71
C LYS A 72 -9.64 -13.55 12.20
N VAL A 73 -9.73 -13.79 10.89
CA VAL A 73 -10.82 -14.57 10.29
C VAL A 73 -10.55 -16.06 10.51
N LYS A 74 -11.48 -16.73 11.20
CA LYS A 74 -11.40 -18.19 11.47
C LYS A 74 -11.56 -19.01 10.19
N GLY A 75 -10.91 -20.17 10.13
CA GLY A 75 -10.90 -21.06 8.96
C GLY A 75 -12.28 -21.37 8.34
N LYS A 76 -13.29 -21.70 9.16
CA LYS A 76 -14.66 -21.94 8.67
C LYS A 76 -15.28 -20.72 8.00
N LYS A 77 -15.07 -19.52 8.56
CA LYS A 77 -15.56 -18.26 7.97
C LYS A 77 -14.80 -17.96 6.67
N LEU A 78 -13.50 -18.18 6.65
CA LEU A 78 -12.67 -18.02 5.46
C LEU A 78 -13.13 -18.93 4.31
N GLN A 79 -13.36 -20.21 4.59
CA GLN A 79 -13.91 -21.17 3.62
C GLN A 79 -15.26 -20.71 3.06
N ASN A 80 -16.18 -20.25 3.92
CA ASN A 80 -17.47 -19.72 3.47
C ASN A 80 -17.31 -18.47 2.60
N MET A 81 -16.40 -17.56 2.97
CA MET A 81 -16.10 -16.37 2.19
C MET A 81 -15.59 -16.75 0.81
N LEU A 82 -14.59 -17.63 0.71
CA LEU A 82 -14.02 -18.08 -0.56
C LEU A 82 -15.02 -18.89 -1.40
N GLY A 83 -15.80 -19.77 -0.76
CA GLY A 83 -16.83 -20.57 -1.41
C GLY A 83 -17.97 -19.75 -2.01
N SER A 84 -18.11 -18.48 -1.62
CA SER A 84 -19.05 -17.53 -2.24
C SER A 84 -18.50 -16.82 -3.47
N LEU A 85 -17.22 -16.97 -3.83
CA LEU A 85 -16.67 -16.36 -5.04
C LEU A 85 -17.31 -16.97 -6.30
N ARG A 86 -17.66 -16.11 -7.26
CA ARG A 86 -18.29 -16.47 -8.53
C ARG A 86 -17.61 -15.70 -9.65
N SER A 87 -17.56 -16.28 -10.85
CA SER A 87 -16.98 -15.60 -12.03
C SER A 87 -17.73 -14.30 -12.37
N SER A 88 -19.03 -14.23 -12.08
CA SER A 88 -19.83 -13.01 -12.24
C SER A 88 -19.35 -11.82 -11.41
N HIS A 89 -18.59 -12.04 -10.33
CA HIS A 89 -18.00 -10.97 -9.55
C HIS A 89 -16.84 -10.24 -10.26
N LEU A 90 -16.32 -10.79 -11.36
CA LEU A 90 -15.36 -10.08 -12.21
C LEU A 90 -16.03 -8.95 -13.00
N GLY A 91 -17.34 -9.02 -13.21
CA GLY A 91 -18.09 -8.04 -14.00
C GLY A 91 -17.38 -7.72 -15.34
N PRO A 92 -17.11 -6.44 -15.66
CA PRO A 92 -16.48 -6.04 -16.92
C PRO A 92 -15.13 -6.70 -17.22
N TYR A 93 -14.40 -7.14 -16.19
CA TYR A 93 -13.11 -7.80 -16.32
C TYR A 93 -13.21 -9.28 -16.71
N GLY A 94 -14.37 -9.91 -16.53
CA GLY A 94 -14.63 -11.31 -16.89
C GLY A 94 -15.32 -11.47 -18.25
N ASP A 95 -16.01 -10.43 -18.73
CA ASP A 95 -16.83 -10.49 -19.95
C ASP A 95 -16.04 -10.15 -21.23
N GLY A 96 -14.71 -10.00 -21.13
CA GLY A 96 -13.83 -9.67 -22.25
C GLY A 96 -13.97 -8.24 -22.79
N HIS A 97 -14.76 -7.37 -22.17
CA HIS A 97 -14.99 -5.99 -22.60
C HIS A 97 -13.98 -4.99 -21.99
N TYR A 98 -13.00 -5.47 -21.21
CA TYR A 98 -11.98 -4.62 -20.63
C TYR A 98 -11.12 -3.95 -21.71
N GLN A 99 -10.97 -2.64 -21.59
CA GLN A 99 -10.06 -1.84 -22.40
C GLN A 99 -8.89 -1.39 -21.53
N GLY A 100 -7.67 -1.65 -22.01
CA GLY A 100 -6.46 -1.16 -21.36
C GLY A 100 -6.34 0.37 -21.43
N PRO A 101 -5.34 0.96 -20.78
CA PRO A 101 -5.15 2.42 -20.75
C PRO A 101 -5.04 3.09 -22.14
N SER A 102 -4.61 2.35 -23.16
CA SER A 102 -4.52 2.79 -24.56
C SER A 102 -5.82 2.60 -25.36
N GLY A 103 -6.91 2.13 -24.75
CA GLY A 103 -8.19 1.84 -25.40
C GLY A 103 -8.26 0.50 -26.14
N GLN A 104 -7.16 -0.25 -26.19
CA GLN A 104 -7.14 -1.59 -26.80
C GLN A 104 -7.93 -2.60 -25.96
N LYS A 105 -8.72 -3.43 -26.62
CA LYS A 105 -9.43 -4.55 -25.97
C LYS A 105 -8.40 -5.59 -25.50
N VAL A 106 -8.41 -5.91 -24.22
CA VAL A 106 -7.50 -6.90 -23.63
C VAL A 106 -8.33 -7.96 -22.94
N GLU A 107 -8.10 -9.21 -23.33
CA GLU A 107 -8.66 -10.36 -22.61
C GLU A 107 -7.86 -10.58 -21.34
N LEU A 108 -8.56 -10.62 -20.20
CA LEU A 108 -7.95 -10.83 -18.90
C LEU A 108 -8.10 -12.28 -18.45
N GLN A 109 -7.00 -12.89 -18.05
CA GLN A 109 -6.99 -14.24 -17.52
C GLN A 109 -6.95 -14.19 -16.00
N ARG A 110 -7.89 -14.90 -15.36
CA ARG A 110 -7.91 -14.99 -13.91
C ARG A 110 -6.70 -15.80 -13.43
N ARG A 111 -5.89 -15.21 -12.54
CA ARG A 111 -4.75 -15.88 -11.89
C ARG A 111 -4.89 -15.83 -10.37
N PRO A 112 -4.36 -16.82 -9.65
CA PRO A 112 -4.22 -16.73 -8.21
C PRO A 112 -3.13 -15.72 -7.82
N LEU A 113 -3.25 -15.11 -6.64
CA LEU A 113 -2.28 -14.20 -6.05
C LEU A 113 -0.88 -14.83 -5.99
N SER A 114 -0.80 -16.13 -5.68
CA SER A 114 0.45 -16.89 -5.59
C SER A 114 1.18 -17.06 -6.93
N ALA A 115 0.51 -16.85 -8.07
CA ALA A 115 1.11 -16.94 -9.40
C ALA A 115 1.54 -15.58 -9.97
N LEU A 116 1.28 -14.48 -9.25
CA LEU A 116 1.70 -13.15 -9.70
C LEU A 116 3.22 -12.99 -9.66
N GLN A 117 3.73 -12.20 -10.60
CA GLN A 117 5.13 -11.76 -10.60
C GLN A 117 5.25 -10.36 -10.00
N PRO A 118 6.41 -10.01 -9.41
CA PRO A 118 6.69 -8.62 -9.04
C PRO A 118 6.53 -7.68 -10.25
N GLY A 119 5.92 -6.51 -10.02
CA GLY A 119 5.65 -5.53 -11.07
C GLY A 119 4.29 -5.70 -11.76
N VAL A 120 4.18 -5.18 -12.99
CA VAL A 120 2.91 -5.16 -13.73
C VAL A 120 2.63 -6.53 -14.36
N ASN A 121 1.51 -7.14 -13.97
CA ASN A 121 1.06 -8.42 -14.52
C ASN A 121 0.06 -8.17 -15.67
N THR A 122 0.57 -7.96 -16.89
CA THR A 122 -0.26 -7.68 -18.07
C THR A 122 -1.23 -8.82 -18.40
N GLY A 123 -2.44 -8.50 -18.83
CA GLY A 123 -3.45 -9.50 -19.23
C GLY A 123 -3.97 -10.36 -18.07
N THR A 124 -3.73 -9.95 -16.83
CA THR A 124 -4.06 -10.73 -15.63
C THR A 124 -5.12 -10.01 -14.81
N VAL A 125 -6.07 -10.79 -14.25
CA VAL A 125 -7.00 -10.31 -13.24
C VAL A 125 -6.97 -11.22 -12.02
N ILE A 126 -7.10 -10.64 -10.84
CA ILE A 126 -7.25 -11.37 -9.58
C ILE A 126 -8.65 -11.16 -9.02
N LEU A 127 -9.13 -12.15 -8.27
CA LEU A 127 -10.41 -12.06 -7.57
C LEU A 127 -10.30 -12.75 -6.21
N GLY A 128 -10.57 -11.99 -5.17
CA GLY A 128 -10.52 -12.46 -3.79
C GLY A 128 -11.57 -11.83 -2.89
N LYS A 129 -11.47 -12.11 -1.60
CA LYS A 129 -12.27 -11.54 -0.53
C LYS A 129 -11.41 -10.65 0.34
N VAL A 130 -12.00 -9.55 0.78
CA VAL A 130 -11.37 -8.64 1.74
C VAL A 130 -11.44 -9.26 3.13
N LEU A 131 -10.30 -9.33 3.83
CA LEU A 131 -10.18 -9.85 5.20
C LEU A 131 -10.24 -8.74 6.25
N PHE A 132 -9.56 -7.64 5.99
CA PHE A 132 -9.45 -6.49 6.87
C PHE A 132 -9.25 -5.23 6.03
N SER A 133 -9.52 -4.06 6.62
CA SER A 133 -9.10 -2.77 6.10
C SER A 133 -8.26 -2.04 7.14
N LEU A 134 -7.33 -1.23 6.67
CA LEU A 134 -6.45 -0.39 7.47
C LEU A 134 -6.33 0.97 6.79
N THR A 135 -6.53 2.02 7.56
CA THR A 135 -6.42 3.40 7.09
C THR A 135 -5.28 4.10 7.83
N THR A 136 -4.51 4.88 7.08
CA THR A 136 -3.53 5.82 7.64
C THR A 136 -4.25 7.09 8.10
N GLU A 137 -3.59 7.91 8.92
CA GLU A 137 -4.10 9.25 9.29
C GLU A 137 -4.30 10.15 8.07
N GLU A 138 -3.45 9.98 7.05
CA GLU A 138 -3.49 10.72 5.78
C GLU A 138 -4.64 10.26 4.86
N LYS A 139 -5.42 9.24 5.28
CA LYS A 139 -6.57 8.64 4.55
C LYS A 139 -6.25 8.03 3.19
N VAL A 140 -5.00 8.10 2.75
CA VAL A 140 -4.47 7.49 1.54
C VAL A 140 -3.17 6.74 1.91
N PRO A 141 -2.96 5.52 1.41
CA PRO A 141 -3.92 4.70 0.66
C PRO A 141 -5.01 4.08 1.56
N PHE A 142 -6.16 3.73 0.97
CA PHE A 142 -7.08 2.78 1.59
C PHE A 142 -6.49 1.38 1.46
N THR A 143 -6.01 0.82 2.57
CA THR A 143 -5.30 -0.46 2.56
C THR A 143 -6.25 -1.57 2.99
N PHE A 144 -6.17 -2.74 2.35
CA PHE A 144 -6.94 -3.91 2.75
C PHE A 144 -6.19 -5.21 2.45
N GLY A 145 -6.44 -6.24 3.26
CA GLY A 145 -5.93 -7.58 3.00
C GLY A 145 -6.86 -8.34 2.06
N LEU A 146 -6.31 -8.93 1.00
CA LEU A 146 -7.06 -9.74 0.04
C LEU A 146 -6.65 -11.22 0.17
N VAL A 147 -7.62 -12.11 0.06
CA VAL A 147 -7.40 -13.56 -0.01
C VAL A 147 -8.19 -14.17 -1.16
N ASP A 148 -7.59 -15.05 -1.92
CA ASP A 148 -8.22 -15.72 -3.07
C ASP A 148 -8.25 -17.25 -2.95
N SER A 149 -7.54 -17.80 -1.95
CA SER A 149 -7.37 -19.23 -1.69
C SER A 149 -7.21 -19.50 -0.18
N ILE A 150 -7.33 -20.76 0.24
CA ILE A 150 -7.25 -21.14 1.66
C ILE A 150 -5.80 -21.17 2.17
N GLU A 151 -4.87 -21.44 1.25
CA GLU A 151 -3.43 -21.51 1.49
C GLU A 151 -2.91 -20.19 2.07
#